data_AF-A0A1H6R662-F1
#
_entry.id   AF-A0A1H6R662-F1
#
_cell.length_a   1.000
_cell.length_b   1.000
_cell.length_c   1.000
_cell.angle_alpha   90.00
_cell.angle_beta   90.00
_cell.angle_gamma   90.00
#
_symmetry.space_group_name_H-M   'P 1'
#
loop_
_entity.id
_entity.type
_entity.pdbx_description
1 polymer ?
#
loop_
_entity_poly.entity_id
_entity_poly.type
_entity_poly.pdbx_seq_one_letter_code
_entity_poly.pdbx_strand_id
1 'polypeptide(L)'
;MSPLERLRRGELAGSTRLDLSAELHEFPEEIFALADSLEILNLSGNRLTDLPADLSRLRKLRILFCSDNPFTTLPEVLGDCPQLEMVGFKANRIRHLPTAALPPALRWLILTDNQLEHLPDKLGDCTRLQKLMLAGNQLQALPQSLAGLSRLELLRIAANRLDALPGWLSELPQLSWLAFAGNPFSDASEAEILRQHPLPPIPRSSIELGEILGQGASGIIHRADWQRPGQPAQTMAAKLFKGRVTSDGLPHSEMAACIAAGEQANLIRVAGPLAEQPGAPPGLLLELIDPAFRVLAGPPSLTSCTRDCYAPERRFTVDEALRIARGVAAAGAHLHGRGILHGDLYAHNLLVDGAGNCLLGDFGAASFFDPSSMHGQALQRIEARAFGCLLEELLERCPADGQVMRLRQLQEQCMVAEVDQRPDFATLSTCLAAI
;
A
#
# COMPACT_ATOMS: atom_id res chain seq x y z
N MET A 1 -2.88 -18.47 -29.73
CA MET A 1 -1.93 -19.47 -29.19
C MET A 1 -1.56 -19.03 -27.79
N SER A 2 -1.77 -19.89 -26.79
CA SER A 2 -1.49 -19.56 -25.39
C SER A 2 0.02 -19.49 -25.12
N PRO A 3 0.47 -18.74 -24.10
CA PRO A 3 1.87 -18.77 -23.67
C PRO A 3 2.40 -20.18 -23.38
N LEU A 4 1.55 -21.08 -22.85
CA LEU A 4 1.92 -22.48 -22.59
C LEU A 4 2.18 -23.26 -23.88
N GLU A 5 1.37 -23.07 -24.93
CA GLU A 5 1.59 -23.71 -26.23
C GLU A 5 2.90 -23.24 -26.87
N ARG A 6 3.20 -21.94 -26.77
CA ARG A 6 4.46 -21.36 -27.28
C ARG A 6 5.67 -21.90 -26.50
N LEU A 7 5.54 -22.05 -25.19
CA LEU A 7 6.57 -22.68 -24.33
C LEU A 7 6.85 -24.12 -24.77
N ARG A 8 5.80 -24.93 -24.95
CA ARG A 8 5.90 -26.33 -25.39
C ARG A 8 6.53 -26.50 -26.76
N ARG A 9 6.41 -25.49 -27.63
CA ARG A 9 7.03 -25.45 -28.96
C ARG A 9 8.46 -24.90 -28.95
N GLY A 10 8.97 -24.48 -27.79
CA GLY A 10 10.29 -23.85 -27.66
C GLY A 10 10.38 -22.42 -28.21
N GLU A 11 9.25 -21.80 -28.56
CA GLU A 11 9.19 -20.46 -29.16
C GLU A 11 9.51 -19.32 -28.16
N LEU A 12 9.65 -19.66 -26.87
CA LEU A 12 10.00 -18.74 -25.80
C LEU A 12 11.47 -18.84 -25.36
N ALA A 13 12.32 -19.60 -26.08
CA ALA A 13 13.73 -19.72 -25.75
C ALA A 13 14.41 -18.34 -25.58
N GLY A 14 15.17 -18.17 -24.50
CA GLY A 14 15.82 -16.90 -24.16
C GLY A 14 14.94 -15.84 -23.49
N SER A 15 13.65 -16.12 -23.27
CA SER A 15 12.76 -15.17 -22.57
C SER A 15 13.24 -14.94 -21.13
N THR A 16 13.22 -13.67 -20.71
CA THR A 16 13.51 -13.27 -19.32
C THR A 16 12.25 -13.20 -18.45
N ARG A 17 11.06 -13.17 -19.07
CA ARG A 17 9.78 -13.13 -18.38
C ARG A 17 8.83 -14.18 -18.95
N LEU A 18 8.13 -14.88 -18.05
CA LEU A 18 7.09 -15.83 -18.39
C LEU A 18 5.87 -15.61 -17.48
N ASP A 19 4.71 -15.38 -18.11
CA ASP A 19 3.40 -15.33 -17.44
C ASP A 19 2.54 -16.51 -17.92
N LEU A 20 2.17 -17.40 -17.01
CA LEU A 20 1.27 -18.53 -17.27
C LEU A 20 0.07 -18.51 -16.31
N SER A 21 -1.12 -18.33 -16.87
CA SER A 21 -2.40 -18.49 -16.18
C SER A 21 -3.29 -19.34 -17.09
N ALA A 22 -3.29 -20.65 -16.85
CA ALA A 22 -3.94 -21.64 -17.72
C ALA A 22 -4.55 -22.79 -16.92
N GLU A 23 -5.05 -22.49 -15.71
CA GLU A 23 -5.61 -23.49 -14.77
C GLU A 23 -4.63 -24.63 -14.47
N LEU A 24 -3.33 -24.31 -14.36
CA LEU A 24 -2.28 -25.29 -14.15
C LEU A 24 -2.45 -25.99 -12.80
N HIS A 25 -2.54 -27.31 -12.80
CA HIS A 25 -2.55 -28.13 -11.58
C HIS A 25 -1.14 -28.52 -11.12
N GLU A 26 -0.19 -28.54 -12.04
CA GLU A 26 1.21 -28.89 -11.82
C GLU A 26 2.12 -27.88 -12.50
N PHE A 27 3.35 -27.76 -12.01
CA PHE A 27 4.37 -26.93 -12.62
C PHE A 27 4.79 -27.51 -13.98
N PRO A 28 4.68 -26.75 -15.10
CA PRO A 28 5.11 -27.23 -16.40
C PRO A 28 6.64 -27.38 -16.46
N GLU A 29 7.14 -28.61 -16.61
CA GLU A 29 8.59 -28.88 -16.69
C GLU A 29 9.25 -28.14 -17.86
N GLU A 30 8.50 -27.79 -18.90
CA GLU A 30 9.00 -27.02 -20.05
C GLU A 30 9.51 -25.63 -19.66
N ILE A 31 9.14 -25.10 -18.49
CA ILE A 31 9.70 -23.85 -17.95
C ILE A 31 11.22 -23.98 -17.75
N PHE A 32 11.72 -25.18 -17.42
CA PHE A 32 13.15 -25.40 -17.26
C PHE A 32 13.96 -25.26 -18.56
N ALA A 33 13.32 -25.25 -19.73
CA ALA A 33 13.98 -24.88 -20.98
C ALA A 33 14.46 -23.40 -20.98
N LEU A 34 13.96 -22.58 -20.05
CA LEU A 34 14.33 -21.18 -19.87
C LEU A 34 15.32 -20.97 -18.71
N ALA A 35 15.91 -22.03 -18.14
CA ALA A 35 16.76 -21.96 -16.96
C ALA A 35 17.93 -20.96 -17.06
N ASP A 36 18.46 -20.76 -18.28
CA ASP A 36 19.57 -19.86 -18.55
C ASP A 36 19.17 -18.39 -18.79
N SER A 37 17.87 -18.08 -18.86
CA SER A 37 17.39 -16.73 -19.18
C SER A 37 16.31 -16.18 -18.26
N LEU A 38 15.49 -17.04 -17.64
CA LEU A 38 14.28 -16.61 -16.95
C LEU A 38 14.59 -15.88 -15.65
N GLU A 39 14.15 -14.62 -15.55
CA GLU A 39 14.29 -13.75 -14.38
C GLU A 39 12.97 -13.53 -13.65
N ILE A 40 11.85 -13.50 -14.37
CA ILE A 40 10.52 -13.23 -13.83
C ILE A 40 9.58 -14.35 -14.23
N LEU A 41 9.06 -15.07 -13.23
CA LEU A 41 8.06 -16.11 -13.42
C LEU A 41 6.77 -15.74 -12.69
N ASN A 42 5.66 -15.70 -13.42
CA ASN A 42 4.34 -15.49 -12.87
C ASN A 42 3.43 -16.68 -13.20
N LEU A 43 3.06 -17.40 -12.17
CA LEU A 43 2.15 -18.54 -12.14
C LEU A 43 0.86 -18.21 -11.37
N SER A 44 0.51 -16.93 -11.24
CA SER A 44 -0.70 -16.52 -10.53
C SER A 44 -1.98 -16.97 -11.26
N GLY A 45 -3.05 -17.24 -10.51
CA GLY A 45 -4.35 -17.62 -11.09
C GLY A 45 -4.42 -19.05 -11.63
N ASN A 46 -3.68 -19.98 -11.00
CA ASN A 46 -3.67 -21.39 -11.37
C ASN A 46 -4.27 -22.26 -10.22
N ARG A 47 -4.00 -23.57 -10.25
CA ARG A 47 -4.43 -24.57 -9.26
C ARG A 47 -3.24 -25.28 -8.62
N LEU A 48 -2.08 -24.63 -8.59
CA LEU A 48 -0.84 -25.19 -8.05
C LEU A 48 -0.91 -25.31 -6.53
N THR A 49 -0.51 -26.47 -6.02
CA THR A 49 -0.37 -26.72 -4.58
C THR A 49 1.08 -26.82 -4.13
N ASP A 50 2.01 -27.00 -5.07
CA ASP A 50 3.45 -27.12 -4.81
C ASP A 50 4.28 -26.59 -5.99
N LEU A 51 5.59 -26.44 -5.78
CA LEU A 51 6.61 -26.13 -6.77
C LEU A 51 7.62 -27.29 -6.84
N PRO A 52 8.27 -27.52 -7.99
CA PRO A 52 9.17 -28.66 -8.15
C PRO A 52 10.41 -28.51 -7.26
N ALA A 53 10.91 -29.62 -6.72
CA ALA A 53 12.07 -29.64 -5.81
C ALA A 53 13.37 -29.11 -6.43
N ASP A 54 13.44 -29.04 -7.77
CA ASP A 54 14.57 -28.52 -8.53
C ASP A 54 14.29 -27.15 -9.17
N LEU A 55 13.32 -26.38 -8.65
CA LEU A 55 13.04 -25.00 -9.08
C LEU A 55 14.31 -24.13 -9.12
N SER A 56 15.24 -24.37 -8.20
CA SER A 56 16.51 -23.65 -8.14
C SER A 56 17.31 -23.73 -9.44
N ARG A 57 17.06 -24.72 -10.32
CA ARG A 57 17.64 -24.81 -11.69
C ARG A 57 17.45 -23.52 -12.49
N LEU A 58 16.42 -22.73 -12.22
CA LEU A 58 16.22 -21.40 -12.77
C LEU A 58 17.19 -20.40 -12.10
N ARG A 59 18.49 -20.51 -12.42
CA ARG A 59 19.57 -19.81 -11.69
C ARG A 59 19.49 -18.28 -11.75
N LYS A 60 18.76 -17.74 -12.73
CA LYS A 60 18.53 -16.30 -12.92
C LYS A 60 17.20 -15.81 -12.34
N LEU A 61 16.38 -16.69 -11.75
CA LEU A 61 15.07 -16.33 -11.25
C LEU A 61 15.20 -15.33 -10.09
N ARG A 62 14.64 -14.14 -10.28
CA ARG A 62 14.65 -13.04 -9.33
C ARG A 62 13.27 -12.77 -8.74
N ILE A 63 12.22 -13.02 -9.51
CA ILE A 63 10.84 -12.69 -9.15
C ILE A 63 9.94 -13.88 -9.42
N LEU A 64 9.21 -14.32 -8.38
CA LEU A 64 8.20 -15.37 -8.48
C LEU A 64 6.86 -14.89 -7.93
N PHE A 65 5.83 -14.95 -8.77
CA PHE A 65 4.44 -14.73 -8.37
C PHE A 65 3.61 -16.01 -8.52
N CYS A 66 2.97 -16.44 -7.44
CA CYS A 66 2.07 -17.59 -7.35
C CYS A 66 0.77 -17.20 -6.63
N SER A 67 0.28 -15.98 -6.86
CA SER A 67 -0.96 -15.50 -6.22
C SER A 67 -2.18 -16.28 -6.71
N ASP A 68 -3.27 -16.31 -5.95
CA ASP A 68 -4.52 -16.95 -6.34
C ASP A 68 -4.35 -18.43 -6.72
N ASN A 69 -3.62 -19.16 -5.87
CA ASN A 69 -3.44 -20.61 -5.96
C ASN A 69 -3.86 -21.27 -4.63
N PRO A 70 -4.03 -22.60 -4.57
CA PRO A 70 -4.39 -23.31 -3.34
C PRO A 70 -3.20 -23.72 -2.44
N PHE A 71 -2.06 -23.01 -2.44
CA PHE A 71 -0.93 -23.36 -1.56
C PHE A 71 -1.33 -23.26 -0.08
N THR A 72 -0.95 -24.27 0.72
CA THR A 72 -1.16 -24.31 2.18
C THR A 72 0.12 -24.12 3.00
N THR A 73 1.28 -24.23 2.34
CA THR A 73 2.61 -24.00 2.91
C THR A 73 3.41 -23.23 1.87
N LEU A 74 4.24 -22.26 2.29
CA LEU A 74 5.17 -21.62 1.37
C LEU A 74 6.26 -22.64 0.98
N PRO A 75 6.50 -22.93 -0.32
CA PRO A 75 7.41 -24.01 -0.74
C PRO A 75 8.85 -23.79 -0.27
N GLU A 76 9.47 -24.81 0.34
CA GLU A 76 10.84 -24.72 0.87
C GLU A 76 11.89 -24.50 -0.22
N VAL A 77 11.65 -24.99 -1.44
CA VAL A 77 12.57 -24.83 -2.59
C VAL A 77 12.85 -23.37 -2.96
N LEU A 78 12.02 -22.42 -2.50
CA LEU A 78 12.28 -21.00 -2.68
C LEU A 78 13.59 -20.57 -2.02
N GLY A 79 13.94 -21.14 -0.85
CA GLY A 79 15.19 -20.84 -0.16
C GLY A 79 16.44 -21.24 -0.93
N ASP A 80 16.32 -22.25 -1.80
CA ASP A 80 17.41 -22.74 -2.64
C ASP A 80 17.66 -21.86 -3.88
N CYS A 81 16.85 -20.82 -4.10
CA CYS A 81 16.98 -19.91 -5.23
C CYS A 81 17.84 -18.68 -4.87
N PRO A 82 19.14 -18.64 -5.24
CA PRO A 82 20.09 -17.67 -4.68
C PRO A 82 19.85 -16.22 -5.14
N GLN A 83 19.18 -16.02 -6.27
CA GLN A 83 18.88 -14.69 -6.83
C GLN A 83 17.43 -14.25 -6.58
N LEU A 84 16.60 -15.10 -5.95
CA LEU A 84 15.19 -14.80 -5.74
C LEU A 84 15.07 -13.69 -4.69
N GLU A 85 14.62 -12.52 -5.14
CA GLU A 85 14.49 -11.31 -4.32
C GLU A 85 13.03 -10.91 -4.09
N MET A 86 12.09 -11.38 -4.92
CA MET A 86 10.67 -11.07 -4.79
C MET A 86 9.82 -12.34 -4.85
N VAL A 87 9.04 -12.55 -3.80
CA VAL A 87 8.16 -13.72 -3.65
C VAL A 87 6.76 -13.22 -3.34
N GLY A 88 5.77 -13.58 -4.18
CA GLY A 88 4.38 -13.22 -3.94
C GLY A 88 3.40 -14.37 -4.05
N PHE A 89 2.71 -14.65 -2.96
CA PHE A 89 1.69 -15.69 -2.80
C PHE A 89 0.42 -15.08 -2.18
N LYS A 90 -0.08 -13.99 -2.77
CA LYS A 90 -1.33 -13.36 -2.31
C LYS A 90 -2.53 -14.30 -2.53
N ALA A 91 -3.57 -14.22 -1.69
CA ALA A 91 -4.83 -14.93 -1.90
C ALA A 91 -4.65 -16.45 -2.07
N ASN A 92 -3.84 -17.03 -1.17
CA ASN A 92 -3.62 -18.46 -1.07
C ASN A 92 -4.29 -19.00 0.21
N ARG A 93 -3.89 -20.17 0.69
CA ARG A 93 -4.38 -20.77 1.95
C ARG A 93 -3.23 -21.10 2.89
N ILE A 94 -2.14 -20.33 2.80
CA ILE A 94 -0.88 -20.64 3.49
C ILE A 94 -1.09 -20.50 5.00
N ARG A 95 -0.82 -21.59 5.72
CA ARG A 95 -0.81 -21.67 7.19
C ARG A 95 0.59 -21.76 7.77
N HIS A 96 1.55 -22.21 6.95
CA HIS A 96 2.92 -22.44 7.38
C HIS A 96 3.92 -21.71 6.48
N LEU A 97 4.78 -20.91 7.11
CA LEU A 97 5.95 -20.29 6.50
C LEU A 97 7.20 -20.98 7.07
N PRO A 98 7.71 -22.04 6.43
CA PRO A 98 8.92 -22.72 6.90
C PRO A 98 10.14 -21.82 6.72
N THR A 99 11.11 -21.92 7.64
CA THR A 99 12.37 -21.16 7.56
C THR A 99 13.10 -21.42 6.24
N ALA A 100 13.09 -22.66 5.77
CA ALA A 100 13.76 -23.05 4.53
C ALA A 100 13.16 -22.39 3.29
N ALA A 101 11.92 -21.87 3.32
CA ALA A 101 11.33 -21.17 2.18
C ALA A 101 11.84 -19.72 2.00
N LEU A 102 12.68 -19.20 2.90
CA LEU A 102 13.15 -17.82 2.87
C LEU A 102 14.42 -17.70 2.01
N PRO A 103 14.37 -17.06 0.82
CA PRO A 103 15.54 -16.91 -0.03
C PRO A 103 16.57 -15.94 0.60
N PRO A 104 17.88 -16.17 0.40
CA PRO A 104 18.93 -15.33 0.99
C PRO A 104 18.95 -13.89 0.43
N ALA A 105 18.40 -13.68 -0.77
CA ALA A 105 18.34 -12.37 -1.42
C ALA A 105 16.99 -11.65 -1.25
N LEU A 106 16.09 -12.17 -0.39
CA LEU A 106 14.71 -11.68 -0.25
C LEU A 106 14.65 -10.18 0.09
N ARG A 107 13.96 -9.42 -0.75
CA ARG A 107 13.66 -7.99 -0.61
C ARG A 107 12.17 -7.71 -0.47
N TRP A 108 11.33 -8.53 -1.10
CA TRP A 108 9.88 -8.37 -1.08
C TRP A 108 9.18 -9.70 -0.83
N LEU A 109 8.39 -9.77 0.24
CA LEU A 109 7.54 -10.92 0.57
C LEU A 109 6.07 -10.49 0.61
N ILE A 110 5.25 -11.07 -0.28
CA ILE A 110 3.79 -10.87 -0.29
C ILE A 110 3.08 -12.15 0.13
N LEU A 111 2.45 -12.10 1.29
CA LEU A 111 1.62 -13.17 1.85
C LEU A 111 0.24 -12.63 2.27
N THR A 112 -0.20 -11.53 1.66
CA THR A 112 -1.54 -10.96 1.87
C THR A 112 -2.64 -12.00 1.59
N ASP A 113 -3.70 -11.99 2.39
CA ASP A 113 -4.88 -12.84 2.23
C ASP A 113 -4.51 -14.33 2.26
N ASN A 114 -4.02 -14.77 3.43
CA ASN A 114 -3.63 -16.15 3.72
C ASN A 114 -4.16 -16.56 5.11
N GLN A 115 -3.64 -17.64 5.68
CA GLN A 115 -4.10 -18.21 6.95
C GLN A 115 -2.96 -18.37 7.96
N LEU A 116 -1.93 -17.52 7.88
CA LEU A 116 -0.77 -17.60 8.78
C LEU A 116 -1.18 -17.21 10.20
N GLU A 117 -0.86 -18.07 11.17
CA GLU A 117 -1.04 -17.79 12.60
C GLU A 117 0.25 -17.26 13.25
N HIS A 118 1.40 -17.66 12.70
CA HIS A 118 2.74 -17.29 13.19
C HIS A 118 3.72 -17.07 12.04
N LEU A 119 4.78 -16.31 12.32
CA LEU A 119 5.95 -16.15 11.44
C LEU A 119 7.16 -16.83 12.10
N PRO A 120 8.08 -17.43 11.32
CA PRO A 120 9.31 -17.98 11.89
C PRO A 120 10.23 -16.85 12.35
N ASP A 121 10.92 -17.02 13.49
CA ASP A 121 11.90 -16.05 13.99
C ASP A 121 12.98 -15.71 12.94
N LYS A 122 13.34 -16.70 12.10
CA LYS A 122 14.32 -16.57 11.04
C LYS A 122 13.96 -15.56 9.95
N LEU A 123 12.71 -15.11 9.87
CA LEU A 123 12.35 -13.98 9.00
C LEU A 123 13.11 -12.70 9.36
N GLY A 124 13.46 -12.51 10.64
CA GLY A 124 14.30 -11.39 11.10
C GLY A 124 15.73 -11.38 10.54
N ASP A 125 16.22 -12.51 10.03
CA ASP A 125 17.55 -12.62 9.42
C ASP A 125 17.56 -12.14 7.96
N CYS A 126 16.39 -11.89 7.35
CA CYS A 126 16.25 -11.37 5.99
C CYS A 126 16.58 -9.87 5.93
N THR A 127 17.83 -9.50 6.23
CA THR A 127 18.30 -8.10 6.36
C THR A 127 18.16 -7.24 5.09
N ARG A 128 17.85 -7.84 3.94
CA ARG A 128 17.55 -7.15 2.67
C ARG A 128 16.07 -6.83 2.48
N LEU A 129 15.18 -7.32 3.36
CA LEU A 129 13.74 -7.16 3.23
C LEU A 129 13.35 -5.69 3.35
N GLN A 130 12.71 -5.17 2.31
CA GLN A 130 12.20 -3.79 2.22
C GLN A 130 10.68 -3.73 2.32
N LYS A 131 9.99 -4.78 1.84
CA LYS A 131 8.54 -4.81 1.75
C LYS A 131 7.97 -6.13 2.27
N LEU A 132 7.16 -6.05 3.31
CA LEU A 132 6.52 -7.20 3.95
C LEU A 132 5.00 -7.01 3.99
N MET A 133 4.29 -7.79 3.19
CA MET A 133 2.83 -7.72 3.06
C MET A 133 2.18 -8.92 3.73
N LEU A 134 1.53 -8.71 4.87
CA LEU A 134 0.91 -9.75 5.71
C LEU A 134 -0.57 -9.45 6.01
N ALA A 135 -1.17 -8.46 5.35
CA ALA A 135 -2.55 -8.10 5.60
C ALA A 135 -3.52 -9.27 5.29
N GLY A 136 -4.56 -9.47 6.09
CA GLY A 136 -5.52 -10.56 5.89
C GLY A 136 -4.97 -11.93 6.27
N ASN A 137 -4.33 -12.04 7.43
CA ASN A 137 -3.87 -13.31 8.00
C ASN A 137 -4.53 -13.52 9.38
N GLN A 138 -4.00 -14.45 10.16
CA GLN A 138 -4.50 -14.81 11.49
C GLN A 138 -3.42 -14.60 12.55
N LEU A 139 -2.46 -13.71 12.29
CA LEU A 139 -1.30 -13.48 13.15
C LEU A 139 -1.75 -12.93 14.50
N GLN A 140 -1.34 -13.59 15.58
CA GLN A 140 -1.62 -13.15 16.96
C GLN A 140 -0.50 -12.29 17.54
N ALA A 141 0.72 -12.47 17.02
CA ALA A 141 1.89 -11.66 17.36
C ALA A 141 2.86 -11.62 16.17
N LEU A 142 3.75 -10.62 16.20
CA LEU A 142 4.92 -10.56 15.31
C LEU A 142 6.18 -10.93 16.13
N PRO A 143 7.11 -11.74 15.59
CA PRO A 143 8.28 -12.15 16.34
C PRO A 143 9.22 -10.97 16.60
N GLN A 144 9.88 -10.99 17.77
CA GLN A 144 10.82 -9.94 18.19
C GLN A 144 11.99 -9.78 17.21
N SER A 145 12.35 -10.85 16.51
CA SER A 145 13.45 -10.86 15.54
C SER A 145 13.24 -9.89 14.37
N LEU A 146 12.00 -9.47 14.07
CA LEU A 146 11.74 -8.49 13.01
C LEU A 146 12.34 -7.11 13.32
N ALA A 147 12.69 -6.83 14.58
CA ALA A 147 13.48 -5.65 14.95
C ALA A 147 14.83 -5.58 14.20
N GLY A 148 15.37 -6.72 13.73
CA GLY A 148 16.59 -6.78 12.95
C GLY A 148 16.46 -6.31 11.49
N LEU A 149 15.23 -6.07 11.00
CA LEU A 149 14.96 -5.68 9.62
C LEU A 149 15.19 -4.18 9.37
N SER A 150 16.44 -3.72 9.54
CA SER A 150 16.83 -2.31 9.40
C SER A 150 16.54 -1.67 8.03
N ARG A 151 16.26 -2.47 7.00
CA ARG A 151 15.87 -2.01 5.65
C ARG A 151 14.38 -2.08 5.36
N LEU A 152 13.57 -2.51 6.32
CA LEU A 152 12.12 -2.61 6.13
C LEU A 152 11.53 -1.20 6.02
N GLU A 153 10.91 -0.93 4.88
CA GLU A 153 10.33 0.37 4.55
C GLU A 153 8.79 0.32 4.58
N LEU A 154 8.21 -0.81 4.17
CA LEU A 154 6.77 -1.02 4.08
C LEU A 154 6.35 -2.30 4.82
N LEU A 155 5.45 -2.15 5.78
CA LEU A 155 4.83 -3.24 6.52
C LEU A 155 3.29 -3.17 6.48
N ARG A 156 2.64 -4.21 5.96
CA ARG A 156 1.18 -4.36 6.04
C ARG A 156 0.82 -5.50 6.96
N ILE A 157 0.15 -5.20 8.06
CA ILE A 157 -0.32 -6.18 9.07
C ILE A 157 -1.80 -5.98 9.40
N ALA A 158 -2.52 -5.20 8.59
CA ALA A 158 -3.96 -5.01 8.70
C ALA A 158 -4.74 -6.33 8.62
N ALA A 159 -5.95 -6.38 9.17
CA ALA A 159 -6.80 -7.57 9.16
C ALA A 159 -6.10 -8.83 9.69
N ASN A 160 -5.59 -8.77 10.92
CA ASN A 160 -4.97 -9.88 11.64
C ASN A 160 -5.66 -10.05 13.02
N ARG A 161 -5.02 -10.76 13.95
CA ARG A 161 -5.52 -10.98 15.32
C ARG A 161 -4.55 -10.44 16.36
N LEU A 162 -3.85 -9.35 16.04
CA LEU A 162 -2.87 -8.76 16.93
C LEU A 162 -3.58 -8.06 18.11
N ASP A 163 -3.08 -8.29 19.32
CA ASP A 163 -3.57 -7.62 20.53
C ASP A 163 -2.78 -6.34 20.87
N ALA A 164 -1.65 -6.12 20.19
CA ALA A 164 -0.86 -4.89 20.29
C ALA A 164 0.07 -4.74 19.08
N LEU A 165 0.51 -3.50 18.84
CA LEU A 165 1.70 -3.24 18.03
C LEU A 165 2.96 -3.54 18.84
N PRO A 166 3.99 -4.18 18.25
CA PRO A 166 5.25 -4.37 18.95
C PRO A 166 6.06 -3.08 19.07
N GLY A 167 6.69 -2.87 20.23
CA GLY A 167 7.47 -1.67 20.53
C GLY A 167 8.64 -1.43 19.57
N TRP A 168 9.24 -2.49 18.99
CA TRP A 168 10.36 -2.36 18.07
C TRP A 168 9.99 -1.66 16.74
N LEU A 169 8.71 -1.43 16.43
CA LEU A 169 8.34 -0.69 15.22
C LEU A 169 8.92 0.72 15.20
N SER A 170 9.01 1.37 16.36
CA SER A 170 9.63 2.69 16.51
C SER A 170 11.15 2.66 16.47
N GLU A 171 11.77 1.47 16.40
CA GLU A 171 13.22 1.30 16.30
C GLU A 171 13.65 1.04 14.85
N LEU A 172 12.71 0.81 13.93
CA LEU A 172 13.01 0.56 12.53
C LEU A 172 13.37 1.85 11.79
N PRO A 173 14.64 2.03 11.37
CA PRO A 173 15.12 3.31 10.86
C PRO A 173 14.60 3.65 9.46
N GLN A 174 14.07 2.66 8.72
CA GLN A 174 13.58 2.88 7.35
C GLN A 174 12.07 2.73 7.19
N LEU A 175 11.36 2.29 8.24
CA LEU A 175 9.92 2.11 8.17
C LEU A 175 9.25 3.46 7.90
N SER A 176 8.40 3.48 6.88
CA SER A 176 7.73 4.68 6.36
C SER A 176 6.25 4.44 6.13
N TRP A 177 5.90 3.25 5.63
CA TRP A 177 4.53 2.89 5.28
C TRP A 177 4.08 1.70 6.14
N LEU A 178 3.08 1.94 6.98
CA LEU A 178 2.58 0.97 7.94
C LEU A 178 1.05 0.96 7.89
N ALA A 179 0.45 -0.22 7.71
CA ALA A 179 -0.99 -0.41 7.88
C ALA A 179 -1.29 -1.52 8.87
N PHE A 180 -2.19 -1.27 9.81
CA PHE A 180 -2.53 -2.21 10.87
C PHE A 180 -4.01 -2.20 11.28
N ALA A 181 -4.88 -1.47 10.57
CA ALA A 181 -6.32 -1.47 10.83
C ALA A 181 -6.94 -2.88 10.76
N GLY A 182 -8.08 -3.09 11.42
CA GLY A 182 -8.74 -4.40 11.46
C GLY A 182 -8.01 -5.42 12.34
N ASN A 183 -7.26 -4.96 13.35
CA ASN A 183 -6.76 -5.79 14.43
C ASN A 183 -7.53 -5.48 15.73
N PRO A 184 -7.70 -6.46 16.65
CA PRO A 184 -8.38 -6.27 17.93
C PRO A 184 -7.97 -5.00 18.70
N PHE A 185 -6.67 -4.65 18.72
CA PHE A 185 -6.20 -3.45 19.43
C PHE A 185 -6.62 -2.12 18.77
N SER A 186 -6.88 -2.11 17.46
CA SER A 186 -7.24 -0.90 16.71
C SER A 186 -8.75 -0.72 16.56
N ASP A 187 -9.51 -1.82 16.56
CA ASP A 187 -10.95 -1.81 16.29
C ASP A 187 -11.75 -0.97 17.31
N ALA A 188 -11.32 -0.99 18.58
CA ALA A 188 -11.94 -0.18 19.63
C ALA A 188 -11.79 1.33 19.35
N SER A 189 -10.60 1.75 18.90
CA SER A 189 -10.32 3.14 18.52
C SER A 189 -11.09 3.55 17.26
N GLU A 190 -11.13 2.68 16.24
CA GLU A 190 -11.92 2.89 15.02
C GLU A 190 -13.41 3.13 15.36
N ALA A 191 -13.99 2.27 16.21
CA ALA A 191 -15.40 2.37 16.60
C ALA A 191 -15.71 3.61 17.44
N GLU A 192 -14.81 4.06 18.31
CA GLU A 192 -14.97 5.30 19.08
C GLU A 192 -14.91 6.53 18.17
N ILE A 193 -13.90 6.61 17.28
CA ILE A 193 -13.73 7.75 16.37
C ILE A 193 -14.91 7.86 15.41
N LEU A 194 -15.41 6.74 14.88
CA LEU A 194 -16.62 6.73 14.06
C LEU A 194 -17.86 7.24 14.79
N ARG A 195 -18.00 6.93 16.09
CA ARG A 195 -19.11 7.47 16.91
C ARG A 195 -19.01 8.99 17.10
N GLN A 196 -17.79 9.54 17.10
CA GLN A 196 -17.55 10.98 17.25
C GLN A 196 -17.74 11.76 15.94
N HIS A 197 -17.66 11.10 14.78
CA HIS A 197 -17.79 11.71 13.45
C HIS A 197 -18.91 11.09 12.60
N PRO A 198 -20.18 11.13 13.05
CA PRO A 198 -21.26 10.52 12.29
C PRO A 198 -21.57 11.34 11.02
N LEU A 199 -21.49 10.69 9.85
CA LEU A 199 -22.10 11.17 8.62
C LEU A 199 -23.40 10.40 8.35
N PRO A 200 -24.52 11.08 8.04
CA PRO A 200 -25.78 10.40 7.80
C PRO A 200 -25.70 9.54 6.52
N PRO A 201 -26.25 8.32 6.53
CA PRO A 201 -26.28 7.47 5.35
C PRO A 201 -27.16 8.09 4.26
N ILE A 202 -26.66 8.09 3.03
CA ILE A 202 -27.31 8.66 1.85
C ILE A 202 -28.17 7.59 1.19
N PRO A 203 -29.50 7.80 1.03
CA PRO A 203 -30.37 6.83 0.37
C PRO A 203 -29.88 6.53 -1.05
N ARG A 204 -29.69 5.24 -1.38
CA ARG A 204 -29.26 4.83 -2.73
C ARG A 204 -30.24 5.28 -3.82
N SER A 205 -31.53 5.36 -3.50
CA SER A 205 -32.56 5.88 -4.40
C SER A 205 -32.39 7.36 -4.75
N SER A 206 -31.59 8.10 -3.99
CA SER A 206 -31.25 9.50 -4.27
C SER A 206 -30.02 9.66 -5.17
N ILE A 207 -29.40 8.56 -5.59
CA ILE A 207 -28.17 8.57 -6.37
C ILE A 207 -28.38 7.82 -7.68
N GLU A 208 -28.12 8.50 -8.79
CA GLU A 208 -28.05 7.90 -10.11
C GLU A 208 -26.59 7.64 -10.46
N LEU A 209 -26.21 6.36 -10.62
CA LEU A 209 -24.85 5.98 -11.01
C LEU A 209 -24.67 6.10 -12.52
N GLY A 210 -23.65 6.83 -12.92
CA GLY A 210 -23.20 6.98 -14.30
C GLY A 210 -22.02 6.07 -14.65
N GLU A 211 -21.21 6.57 -15.58
CA GLU A 211 -20.03 5.90 -16.09
C GLU A 211 -18.97 5.62 -15.01
N ILE A 212 -18.10 4.65 -15.29
CA ILE A 212 -16.97 4.32 -14.43
C ILE A 212 -15.87 5.35 -14.64
N LEU A 213 -15.46 6.03 -13.57
CA LEU A 213 -14.35 6.99 -13.54
C LEU A 213 -13.02 6.30 -13.24
N GLY A 214 -13.04 5.19 -12.49
CA GLY A 214 -11.84 4.43 -12.15
C GLY A 214 -12.15 3.11 -11.46
N GLN A 215 -11.20 2.18 -11.50
CA GLN A 215 -11.31 0.89 -10.81
C GLN A 215 -9.96 0.51 -10.21
N GLY A 216 -9.96 0.13 -8.93
CA GLY A 216 -8.78 -0.29 -8.19
C GLY A 216 -9.01 -1.57 -7.39
N ALA A 217 -8.06 -1.91 -6.53
CA ALA A 217 -8.14 -3.08 -5.66
C ALA A 217 -9.27 -2.98 -4.63
N SER A 218 -9.57 -1.78 -4.12
CA SER A 218 -10.60 -1.58 -3.09
C SER A 218 -12.00 -1.36 -3.64
N GLY A 219 -12.18 -1.07 -4.94
CA GLY A 219 -13.52 -0.77 -5.48
C GLY A 219 -13.58 -0.23 -6.90
N ILE A 220 -14.80 0.16 -7.32
CA ILE A 220 -15.07 0.91 -8.55
C ILE A 220 -15.56 2.31 -8.15
N ILE A 221 -15.07 3.32 -8.84
CA ILE A 221 -15.53 4.70 -8.71
C ILE A 221 -16.39 5.02 -9.93
N HIS A 222 -17.63 5.42 -9.67
CA HIS A 222 -18.59 5.86 -10.69
C HIS A 222 -18.79 7.37 -10.61
N ARG A 223 -19.10 8.02 -11.74
CA ARG A 223 -19.79 9.31 -11.70
C ARG A 223 -21.16 9.07 -11.07
N ALA A 224 -21.64 10.01 -10.28
CA ALA A 224 -22.92 9.88 -9.61
C ALA A 224 -23.65 11.22 -9.61
N ASP A 225 -24.96 11.23 -9.86
CA ASP A 225 -25.78 12.42 -9.69
C ASP A 225 -26.62 12.28 -8.42
N TRP A 226 -26.40 13.18 -7.46
CA TRP A 226 -27.04 13.16 -6.14
C TRP A 226 -28.23 14.12 -6.10
N GLN A 227 -29.42 13.55 -5.94
CA GLN A 227 -30.69 14.25 -5.85
C GLN A 227 -31.03 14.57 -4.40
N ARG A 228 -30.98 15.85 -4.02
CA ARG A 228 -31.43 16.30 -2.70
C ARG A 228 -32.81 16.95 -2.79
N PRO A 229 -33.71 16.72 -1.83
CA PRO A 229 -35.03 17.34 -1.84
C PRO A 229 -34.95 18.87 -1.96
N GLY A 230 -35.59 19.43 -2.99
CA GLY A 230 -35.63 20.88 -3.21
C GLY A 230 -34.34 21.52 -3.75
N GLN A 231 -33.37 20.72 -4.21
CA GLN A 231 -32.11 21.22 -4.80
C GLN A 231 -31.88 20.62 -6.18
N PRO A 232 -31.13 21.30 -7.07
CA PRO A 232 -30.68 20.69 -8.31
C PRO A 232 -29.78 19.49 -8.02
N ALA A 233 -29.78 18.54 -8.96
CA ALA A 233 -28.87 17.40 -8.95
C ALA A 233 -27.42 17.89 -8.84
N GLN A 234 -26.67 17.34 -7.90
CA GLN A 234 -25.24 17.62 -7.76
C GLN A 234 -24.45 16.45 -8.33
N THR A 235 -23.55 16.71 -9.28
CA THR A 235 -22.64 15.69 -9.78
C THR A 235 -21.52 15.44 -8.78
N MET A 236 -21.28 14.16 -8.51
CA MET A 236 -20.45 13.60 -7.46
C MET A 236 -19.69 12.37 -8.01
N ALA A 237 -18.87 11.75 -7.17
CA ALA A 237 -18.29 10.44 -7.41
C ALA A 237 -18.78 9.44 -6.36
N ALA A 238 -19.17 8.23 -6.77
CA ALA A 238 -19.54 7.15 -5.85
C ALA A 238 -18.48 6.05 -5.89
N LYS A 239 -17.80 5.82 -4.77
CA LYS A 239 -16.88 4.68 -4.61
C LYS A 239 -17.65 3.50 -4.05
N LEU A 240 -17.75 2.42 -4.83
CA LEU A 240 -18.36 1.15 -4.43
C LEU A 240 -17.25 0.15 -4.09
N PHE A 241 -17.21 -0.30 -2.85
CA PHE A 241 -16.14 -1.16 -2.36
C PHE A 241 -16.31 -2.61 -2.82
N LYS A 242 -15.19 -3.30 -3.06
CA LYS A 242 -15.12 -4.69 -3.51
C LYS A 242 -14.36 -5.57 -2.52
N GLY A 243 -14.73 -6.85 -2.47
CA GLY A 243 -13.96 -7.88 -1.77
C GLY A 243 -14.07 -7.81 -0.25
N ARG A 244 -13.41 -8.76 0.43
CA ARG A 244 -13.35 -8.82 1.89
C ARG A 244 -12.07 -8.19 2.45
N VAL A 245 -10.95 -8.32 1.73
CA VAL A 245 -9.62 -7.83 2.14
C VAL A 245 -8.88 -7.32 0.89
N THR A 246 -8.19 -6.17 1.00
CA THR A 246 -7.31 -5.61 -0.03
C THR A 246 -5.83 -5.87 0.31
N SER A 247 -4.90 -5.37 -0.51
CA SER A 247 -3.46 -5.38 -0.18
C SER A 247 -3.14 -4.59 1.09
N ASP A 248 -3.97 -3.61 1.42
CA ASP A 248 -3.66 -2.56 2.38
C ASP A 248 -4.53 -2.67 3.64
N GLY A 249 -5.72 -3.27 3.55
CA GLY A 249 -6.59 -3.48 4.70
C GLY A 249 -8.03 -3.89 4.35
N LEU A 250 -8.96 -3.56 5.24
CA LEU A 250 -10.38 -3.86 5.10
C LEU A 250 -11.10 -2.65 4.47
N PRO A 251 -12.01 -2.86 3.50
CA PRO A 251 -12.75 -1.75 2.89
C PRO A 251 -13.57 -0.93 3.89
N HIS A 252 -14.04 -1.52 4.99
CA HIS A 252 -14.75 -0.75 6.02
C HIS A 252 -13.82 0.20 6.79
N SER A 253 -12.58 -0.19 7.05
CA SER A 253 -11.60 0.67 7.73
C SER A 253 -11.19 1.84 6.82
N GLU A 254 -11.04 1.61 5.51
CA GLU A 254 -10.86 2.68 4.53
C GLU A 254 -12.06 3.65 4.57
N MET A 255 -13.28 3.12 4.51
CA MET A 255 -14.49 3.93 4.58
C MET A 255 -14.56 4.74 5.87
N ALA A 256 -14.20 4.11 7.00
CA ALA A 256 -14.19 4.74 8.30
C ALA A 256 -13.18 5.88 8.37
N ALA A 257 -11.96 5.66 7.87
CA ALA A 257 -10.92 6.67 7.82
C ALA A 257 -11.34 7.86 6.94
N CYS A 258 -11.93 7.63 5.77
CA CYS A 258 -12.48 8.68 4.92
C CYS A 258 -13.53 9.54 5.65
N ILE A 259 -14.46 8.91 6.38
CA ILE A 259 -15.50 9.62 7.13
C ILE A 259 -14.89 10.42 8.29
N ALA A 260 -14.06 9.77 9.10
CA ALA A 260 -13.44 10.37 10.28
C ALA A 260 -12.44 11.47 9.92
N ALA A 261 -11.79 11.37 8.76
CA ALA A 261 -10.89 12.40 8.25
C ALA A 261 -11.59 13.76 8.10
N GLY A 262 -12.90 13.79 7.85
CA GLY A 262 -13.72 15.01 7.74
C GLY A 262 -13.19 16.02 6.71
N GLU A 263 -13.57 17.29 6.86
CA GLU A 263 -13.24 18.32 5.86
C GLU A 263 -11.85 18.94 6.09
N GLN A 264 -11.02 18.96 5.04
CA GLN A 264 -9.75 19.68 4.94
C GLN A 264 -9.45 19.96 3.46
N ALA A 265 -8.82 21.10 3.14
CA ALA A 265 -8.68 21.60 1.76
C ALA A 265 -7.83 20.73 0.82
N ASN A 266 -6.98 19.87 1.37
CA ASN A 266 -6.09 18.95 0.68
C ASN A 266 -6.55 17.48 0.80
N LEU A 267 -7.79 17.24 1.22
CA LEU A 267 -8.43 15.93 1.23
C LEU A 267 -9.65 15.93 0.30
N ILE A 268 -9.97 14.76 -0.27
CA ILE A 268 -11.20 14.60 -1.05
C ILE A 268 -12.38 14.63 -0.08
N ARG A 269 -13.30 15.57 -0.29
CA ARG A 269 -14.48 15.71 0.57
C ARG A 269 -15.41 14.51 0.45
N VAL A 270 -15.82 13.97 1.59
CA VAL A 270 -16.79 12.88 1.71
C VAL A 270 -18.15 13.47 2.06
N ALA A 271 -19.16 13.21 1.22
CA ALA A 271 -20.53 13.62 1.51
C ALA A 271 -21.20 12.69 2.53
N GLY A 272 -20.91 11.39 2.46
CA GLY A 272 -21.39 10.40 3.40
C GLY A 272 -21.39 8.98 2.86
N PRO A 273 -21.61 7.98 3.72
CA PRO A 273 -21.76 6.59 3.30
C PRO A 273 -23.08 6.38 2.56
N LEU A 274 -23.09 5.45 1.60
CA LEU A 274 -24.32 4.98 0.99
C LEU A 274 -25.09 4.12 1.99
N ALA A 275 -26.41 4.31 2.05
CA ALA A 275 -27.27 3.52 2.90
C ALA A 275 -27.08 2.01 2.63
N GLU A 276 -27.04 1.23 3.72
CA GLU A 276 -26.95 -0.22 3.62
C GLU A 276 -28.14 -0.79 2.87
N GLN A 277 -27.87 -1.75 1.98
CA GLN A 277 -28.89 -2.46 1.23
C GLN A 277 -28.43 -3.91 1.04
N PRO A 278 -29.27 -4.91 1.37
CA PRO A 278 -28.94 -6.31 1.15
C PRO A 278 -28.54 -6.59 -0.31
N GLY A 279 -27.42 -7.29 -0.49
CA GLY A 279 -26.88 -7.65 -1.81
C GLY A 279 -26.14 -6.53 -2.54
N ALA A 280 -26.06 -5.31 -1.98
CA ALA A 280 -25.33 -4.21 -2.56
C ALA A 280 -23.98 -3.97 -1.84
N PRO A 281 -22.90 -3.63 -2.57
CA PRO A 281 -21.60 -3.37 -1.95
C PRO A 281 -21.64 -2.10 -1.10
N PRO A 282 -20.89 -2.01 0.02
CA PRO A 282 -20.69 -0.75 0.74
C PRO A 282 -20.19 0.35 -0.21
N GLY A 283 -20.48 1.61 0.12
CA GLY A 283 -19.99 2.70 -0.71
C GLY A 283 -19.94 4.04 -0.01
N LEU A 284 -19.18 4.96 -0.60
CA LEU A 284 -19.07 6.36 -0.21
C LEU A 284 -19.48 7.25 -1.37
N LEU A 285 -20.20 8.33 -1.06
CA LEU A 285 -20.36 9.45 -1.97
C LEU A 285 -19.30 10.50 -1.66
N LEU A 286 -18.55 10.89 -2.68
CA LEU A 286 -17.39 11.76 -2.65
C LEU A 286 -17.65 12.94 -3.59
N GLU A 287 -17.02 14.07 -3.29
CA GLU A 287 -16.97 15.18 -4.24
C GLU A 287 -16.33 14.74 -5.57
N LEU A 288 -16.93 15.17 -6.69
CA LEU A 288 -16.32 14.93 -7.99
C LEU A 288 -15.09 15.82 -8.13
N ILE A 289 -13.94 15.19 -8.37
CA ILE A 289 -12.65 15.88 -8.44
C ILE A 289 -12.57 16.63 -9.78
N ASP A 290 -12.07 17.87 -9.72
CA ASP A 290 -11.87 18.68 -10.91
C ASP A 290 -10.93 17.97 -11.91
N PRO A 291 -11.30 17.85 -13.20
CA PRO A 291 -10.47 17.23 -14.22
C PRO A 291 -9.11 17.90 -14.46
N ALA A 292 -8.76 19.01 -13.83
CA ALA A 292 -7.41 19.57 -13.84
C ALA A 292 -6.44 18.76 -12.95
N PHE A 293 -6.95 18.07 -11.93
CA PHE A 293 -6.13 17.24 -11.05
C PHE A 293 -5.73 15.93 -11.74
N ARG A 294 -4.47 15.54 -11.57
CA ARG A 294 -3.88 14.32 -12.14
C ARG A 294 -3.04 13.62 -11.09
N VAL A 295 -2.97 12.29 -11.17
CA VAL A 295 -2.08 11.50 -10.33
C VAL A 295 -0.63 11.99 -10.51
N LEU A 296 0.06 12.25 -9.41
CA LEU A 296 1.40 12.87 -9.42
C LEU A 296 2.49 11.95 -9.98
N ALA A 297 2.40 10.64 -9.69
CA ALA A 297 3.36 9.63 -10.13
C ALA A 297 2.70 8.25 -10.30
N GLY A 298 3.36 7.33 -11.02
CA GLY A 298 3.00 5.92 -11.02
C GLY A 298 3.46 5.22 -9.74
N PRO A 299 2.86 4.06 -9.38
CA PRO A 299 3.21 3.32 -8.17
C PRO A 299 4.64 2.73 -8.24
N PRO A 300 5.16 2.16 -7.14
CA PRO A 300 6.46 1.54 -7.13
C PRO A 300 6.59 0.39 -8.13
N SER A 301 7.76 0.25 -8.73
CA SER A 301 8.08 -0.80 -9.70
C SER A 301 8.80 -1.98 -9.05
N LEU A 302 8.94 -3.08 -9.80
CA LEU A 302 9.80 -4.21 -9.40
C LEU A 302 11.27 -3.79 -9.19
N THR A 303 11.71 -2.67 -9.78
CA THR A 303 13.08 -2.18 -9.59
C THR A 303 13.20 -1.34 -8.33
N SER A 304 12.30 -0.36 -8.16
CA SER A 304 12.33 0.58 -7.04
C SER A 304 11.86 -0.03 -5.72
N CYS A 305 11.09 -1.11 -5.78
CA CYS A 305 10.44 -1.83 -4.66
C CYS A 305 9.38 -1.00 -3.91
N THR A 306 9.76 0.20 -3.45
CA THR A 306 8.98 1.04 -2.54
C THR A 306 8.94 2.51 -2.97
N ARG A 307 9.69 2.94 -3.99
CA ARG A 307 9.69 4.34 -4.47
C ARG A 307 8.85 4.53 -5.73
N ASP A 308 8.14 5.65 -5.83
CA ASP A 308 7.22 5.92 -6.93
C ASP A 308 7.93 6.21 -8.25
N CYS A 309 7.24 5.93 -9.35
CA CYS A 309 7.77 6.03 -10.70
C CYS A 309 7.25 7.28 -11.39
N TYR A 310 8.14 8.20 -11.72
CA TYR A 310 7.82 9.42 -12.46
C TYR A 310 8.23 9.29 -13.92
N ALA A 311 7.51 9.97 -14.81
CA ALA A 311 7.94 10.11 -16.20
C ALA A 311 9.32 10.83 -16.24
N PRO A 312 10.28 10.38 -17.07
CA PRO A 312 11.64 10.95 -17.11
C PRO A 312 11.71 12.46 -17.35
N GLU A 313 10.71 13.01 -18.05
CA GLU A 313 10.55 14.42 -18.40
C GLU A 313 9.79 15.24 -17.35
N ARG A 314 9.19 14.60 -16.34
CA ARG A 314 8.42 15.30 -15.30
C ARG A 314 9.36 16.19 -14.49
N ARG A 315 9.07 17.49 -14.47
CA ARG A 315 9.79 18.50 -13.69
C ARG A 315 8.81 19.34 -12.90
N PHE A 316 9.29 19.92 -11.80
CA PHE A 316 8.54 20.84 -10.96
C PHE A 316 9.33 22.13 -10.79
N THR A 317 8.64 23.26 -10.84
CA THR A 317 9.15 24.49 -10.24
C THR A 317 9.25 24.32 -8.72
N VAL A 318 10.11 25.13 -8.09
CA VAL A 318 10.25 25.09 -6.63
C VAL A 318 8.94 25.47 -5.94
N ASP A 319 8.20 26.42 -6.50
CA ASP A 319 6.88 26.83 -6.00
C ASP A 319 5.84 25.71 -6.06
N GLU A 320 5.79 24.94 -7.16
CA GLU A 320 4.89 23.78 -7.26
C GLU A 320 5.25 22.72 -6.22
N ALA A 321 6.54 22.35 -6.10
CA ALA A 321 6.99 21.38 -5.12
C ALA A 321 6.67 21.84 -3.68
N LEU A 322 6.86 23.13 -3.38
CA LEU A 322 6.55 23.71 -2.07
C LEU A 322 5.04 23.70 -1.78
N ARG A 323 4.18 24.00 -2.77
CA ARG A 323 2.72 23.93 -2.61
C ARG A 323 2.23 22.51 -2.37
N ILE A 324 2.77 21.53 -3.10
CA ILE A 324 2.48 20.11 -2.88
C ILE A 324 2.92 19.72 -1.46
N ALA A 325 4.17 20.01 -1.08
CA ALA A 325 4.70 19.69 0.23
C ALA A 325 3.85 20.30 1.37
N ARG A 326 3.43 21.57 1.23
CA ARG A 326 2.54 22.24 2.18
C ARG A 326 1.18 21.57 2.27
N GLY A 327 0.56 21.25 1.14
CA GLY A 327 -0.75 20.62 1.12
C GLY A 327 -0.74 19.22 1.75
N VAL A 328 0.31 18.45 1.47
CA VAL A 328 0.50 17.12 2.07
C VAL A 328 0.78 17.21 3.56
N ALA A 329 1.62 18.15 3.99
CA ALA A 329 1.89 18.36 5.41
C ALA A 329 0.63 18.81 6.18
N ALA A 330 -0.19 19.68 5.57
CA ALA A 330 -1.45 20.12 6.15
C ALA A 330 -2.47 18.97 6.25
N ALA A 331 -2.59 18.13 5.22
CA ALA A 331 -3.42 16.93 5.24
C ALA A 331 -2.95 15.95 6.33
N GLY A 332 -1.65 15.65 6.39
CA GLY A 332 -1.10 14.74 7.40
C GLY A 332 -1.27 15.27 8.83
N ALA A 333 -1.02 16.56 9.07
CA ALA A 333 -1.23 17.17 10.39
C ALA A 333 -2.69 17.08 10.84
N HIS A 334 -3.61 17.27 9.90
CA HIS A 334 -5.05 17.16 10.14
C HIS A 334 -5.47 15.72 10.46
N LEU A 335 -4.99 14.74 9.69
CA LEU A 335 -5.24 13.32 9.95
C LEU A 335 -4.68 12.88 11.30
N HIS A 336 -3.44 13.26 11.62
CA HIS A 336 -2.79 12.95 12.89
C HIS A 336 -3.52 13.56 14.08
N GLY A 337 -3.97 14.81 13.95
CA GLY A 337 -4.79 15.46 14.97
C GLY A 337 -6.14 14.78 15.22
N ARG A 338 -6.61 13.98 14.27
CA ARG A 338 -7.81 13.14 14.37
C ARG A 338 -7.52 11.67 14.72
N GLY A 339 -6.27 11.33 15.04
CA GLY A 339 -5.87 9.97 15.38
C GLY A 339 -5.92 9.01 14.19
N ILE A 340 -5.66 9.51 12.98
CA ILE A 340 -5.63 8.73 11.73
C ILE A 340 -4.23 8.80 11.13
N LEU A 341 -3.60 7.65 10.91
CA LEU A 341 -2.44 7.52 10.03
C LEU A 341 -2.95 7.22 8.63
N HIS A 342 -2.33 7.82 7.62
CA HIS A 342 -2.64 7.47 6.23
C HIS A 342 -2.12 6.07 5.88
N GLY A 343 -0.93 5.72 6.39
CA GLY A 343 -0.27 4.42 6.18
C GLY A 343 0.29 4.20 4.78
N ASP A 344 -0.12 5.02 3.80
CA ASP A 344 0.25 4.91 2.38
C ASP A 344 0.53 6.26 1.72
N LEU A 345 1.23 7.13 2.43
CA LEU A 345 1.58 8.46 1.93
C LEU A 345 2.58 8.36 0.78
N TYR A 346 2.07 8.44 -0.44
CA TYR A 346 2.81 8.27 -1.70
C TYR A 346 2.43 9.33 -2.73
N ALA A 347 3.29 9.55 -3.71
CA ALA A 347 2.98 10.40 -4.85
C ALA A 347 1.88 9.82 -5.73
N HIS A 348 1.81 8.50 -5.92
CA HIS A 348 0.73 7.88 -6.69
C HIS A 348 -0.66 7.99 -6.04
N ASN A 349 -0.71 8.33 -4.74
CA ASN A 349 -1.93 8.61 -4.00
C ASN A 349 -2.26 10.11 -3.92
N LEU A 350 -1.45 10.95 -4.58
CA LEU A 350 -1.68 12.39 -4.68
C LEU A 350 -2.23 12.76 -6.05
N LEU A 351 -3.32 13.53 -6.02
CA LEU A 351 -3.86 14.22 -7.18
C LEU A 351 -3.37 15.67 -7.13
N VAL A 352 -2.78 16.16 -8.22
CA VAL A 352 -2.16 17.49 -8.28
C VAL A 352 -2.57 18.21 -9.56
N ASP A 353 -2.88 19.50 -9.45
CA ASP A 353 -3.20 20.36 -10.60
C ASP A 353 -1.95 21.06 -11.19
N GLY A 354 -2.14 21.87 -12.24
CA GLY A 354 -1.05 22.62 -12.87
C GLY A 354 -0.46 23.76 -12.04
N ALA A 355 -1.02 24.05 -10.87
CA ALA A 355 -0.52 25.06 -9.95
C ALA A 355 0.15 24.44 -8.71
N GLY A 356 0.21 23.11 -8.59
CA GLY A 356 0.76 22.42 -7.43
C GLY A 356 -0.22 22.33 -6.24
N ASN A 357 -1.50 22.63 -6.42
CA ASN A 357 -2.50 22.29 -5.42
C ASN A 357 -2.68 20.78 -5.42
N CYS A 358 -2.77 20.17 -4.24
CA CYS A 358 -2.87 18.72 -4.11
C CYS A 358 -4.05 18.28 -3.26
N LEU A 359 -4.59 17.11 -3.61
CA LEU A 359 -5.54 16.32 -2.85
C LEU A 359 -4.91 14.97 -2.54
N LEU A 360 -4.85 14.62 -1.26
CA LEU A 360 -4.46 13.30 -0.78
C LEU A 360 -5.70 12.39 -0.75
N GLY A 361 -5.54 11.21 -1.33
CA GLY A 361 -6.56 10.17 -1.40
C GLY A 361 -5.97 8.78 -1.14
N ASP A 362 -6.81 7.77 -1.34
CA ASP A 362 -6.52 6.35 -1.05
C ASP A 362 -6.21 6.04 0.43
N PHE A 363 -7.28 5.91 1.22
CA PHE A 363 -7.21 5.57 2.62
C PHE A 363 -7.17 4.04 2.84
N GLY A 364 -6.85 3.24 1.82
CA GLY A 364 -6.86 1.78 1.90
C GLY A 364 -5.99 1.19 3.01
N ALA A 365 -4.91 1.90 3.36
CA ALA A 365 -3.96 1.54 4.41
C ALA A 365 -4.18 2.28 5.74
N ALA A 366 -5.17 3.18 5.80
CA ALA A 366 -5.33 4.08 6.91
C ALA A 366 -5.61 3.31 8.21
N SER A 367 -5.06 3.78 9.32
CA SER A 367 -5.16 3.12 10.61
C SER A 367 -5.42 4.12 11.73
N PHE A 368 -6.26 3.73 12.69
CA PHE A 368 -6.61 4.57 13.83
C PHE A 368 -5.63 4.36 14.99
N PHE A 369 -5.30 5.44 15.69
CA PHE A 369 -4.37 5.42 16.83
C PHE A 369 -4.70 6.53 17.84
N ASP A 370 -4.15 6.43 19.04
CA ASP A 370 -4.22 7.51 20.05
C ASP A 370 -3.05 8.50 19.85
N PRO A 371 -3.30 9.73 19.37
CA PRO A 371 -2.25 10.71 19.09
C PRO A 371 -1.55 11.25 20.34
N SER A 372 -2.16 11.10 21.52
CA SER A 372 -1.58 11.57 22.79
C SER A 372 -0.59 10.57 23.40
N SER A 373 -0.66 9.30 22.99
CA SER A 373 0.19 8.22 23.49
C SER A 373 1.61 8.29 22.94
N MET A 374 2.60 7.76 23.67
CA MET A 374 3.99 7.67 23.19
C MET A 374 4.09 6.84 21.89
N HIS A 375 3.34 5.74 21.80
CA HIS A 375 3.29 4.92 20.59
C HIS A 375 2.70 5.72 19.42
N GLY A 376 1.62 6.48 19.66
CA GLY A 376 1.03 7.34 18.65
C GLY A 376 1.97 8.44 18.15
N GLN A 377 2.77 9.03 19.03
CA GLN A 377 3.81 9.98 18.63
C GLN A 377 4.84 9.31 17.72
N ALA A 378 5.32 8.12 18.07
CA ALA A 378 6.26 7.37 17.22
C ALA A 378 5.68 7.01 15.85
N LEU A 379 4.39 6.64 15.79
CA LEU A 379 3.71 6.34 14.52
C LEU A 379 3.63 7.55 13.58
N GLN A 380 3.36 8.74 14.10
CA GLN A 380 3.38 9.98 13.32
C GLN A 380 4.76 10.24 12.70
N ARG A 381 5.82 9.89 13.45
CA ARG A 381 7.22 10.08 13.06
C ARG A 381 7.68 9.02 12.05
N ILE A 382 7.09 7.83 12.07
CA ILE A 382 7.22 6.85 10.98
C ILE A 382 6.64 7.43 9.68
N GLU A 383 5.43 7.98 9.71
CA GLU A 383 4.80 8.57 8.51
C GLU A 383 5.52 9.85 8.03
N ALA A 384 6.18 10.58 8.93
CA ALA A 384 7.03 11.71 8.54
C ALA A 384 8.18 11.28 7.60
N ARG A 385 8.69 10.05 7.72
CA ARG A 385 9.67 9.52 6.78
C ARG A 385 9.06 9.28 5.40
N ALA A 386 7.82 8.83 5.30
CA ALA A 386 7.12 8.73 4.01
C ALA A 386 6.99 10.11 3.35
N PHE A 387 6.71 11.15 4.12
CA PHE A 387 6.76 12.53 3.64
C PHE A 387 8.16 12.93 3.16
N GLY A 388 9.21 12.54 3.88
CA GLY A 388 10.61 12.71 3.45
C GLY A 388 10.92 12.04 2.10
N CYS A 389 10.43 10.81 1.87
CA CYS A 389 10.56 10.12 0.59
C CYS A 389 9.88 10.88 -0.55
N LEU A 390 8.66 11.38 -0.33
CA LEU A 390 7.94 12.20 -1.29
C LEU A 390 8.69 13.50 -1.59
N LEU A 391 9.19 14.18 -0.55
CA LEU A 391 9.91 15.43 -0.71
C LEU A 391 11.22 15.22 -1.47
N GLU A 392 11.95 14.12 -1.22
CA GLU A 392 13.12 13.73 -2.00
C GLU A 392 12.78 13.56 -3.48
N GLU A 393 11.70 12.83 -3.80
CA GLU A 393 11.23 12.61 -5.18
C GLU A 393 10.88 13.92 -5.90
N LEU A 394 10.20 14.85 -5.21
CA LEU A 394 9.90 16.17 -5.74
C LEU A 394 11.19 16.97 -6.02
N LEU A 395 12.10 17.01 -5.04
CA LEU A 395 13.32 17.82 -5.09
C LEU A 395 14.34 17.34 -6.14
N GLU A 396 14.43 16.04 -6.40
CA GLU A 396 15.23 15.48 -7.51
C GLU A 396 14.79 16.00 -8.89
N ARG A 397 13.54 16.48 -8.98
CA ARG A 397 12.90 16.94 -10.22
C ARG A 397 12.73 18.46 -10.27
N CYS A 398 13.27 19.18 -9.29
CA CYS A 398 13.35 20.63 -9.26
C CYS A 398 14.70 21.14 -9.80
N PRO A 399 14.75 22.36 -10.35
CA PRO A 399 16.01 23.04 -10.59
C PRO A 399 16.73 23.31 -9.25
N ALA A 400 18.07 23.33 -9.25
CA ALA A 400 18.84 23.68 -8.06
C ALA A 400 18.67 25.18 -7.73
N ASP A 401 18.10 25.49 -6.57
CA ASP A 401 17.84 26.84 -6.05
C ASP A 401 18.10 26.90 -4.53
N GLY A 402 18.28 28.09 -3.94
CA GLY A 402 18.46 28.29 -2.51
C GLY A 402 17.24 27.87 -1.66
N GLN A 403 16.02 28.00 -2.17
CA GLN A 403 14.83 27.46 -1.49
C GLN A 403 14.83 25.92 -1.42
N VAL A 404 15.39 25.27 -2.45
CA VAL A 404 15.56 23.80 -2.48
C VAL A 404 16.48 23.35 -1.35
N MET A 405 17.45 24.16 -0.93
CA MET A 405 18.33 23.80 0.20
C MET A 405 17.56 23.73 1.53
N ARG A 406 16.61 24.63 1.78
CA ARG A 406 15.77 24.59 3.00
C ARG A 406 14.84 23.39 3.00
N LEU A 407 14.22 23.11 1.85
CA LEU A 407 13.38 21.91 1.68
C LEU A 407 14.20 20.62 1.82
N ARG A 408 15.43 20.59 1.32
CA ARG A 408 16.35 19.45 1.46
C ARG A 408 16.74 19.23 2.91
N GLN A 409 17.00 20.28 3.69
CA GLN A 409 17.25 20.15 5.13
C GLN A 409 16.04 19.55 5.87
N LEU A 410 14.82 20.01 5.55
CA LEU A 410 13.60 19.44 6.13
C LEU A 410 13.41 17.97 5.72
N GLN A 411 13.72 17.64 4.46
CA GLN A 411 13.71 16.27 3.96
C GLN A 411 14.69 15.39 4.73
N GLU A 412 15.94 15.82 4.90
CA GLU A 412 16.97 15.08 5.66
C GLU A 412 16.54 14.84 7.12
N GLN A 413 15.88 15.81 7.76
CA GLN A 413 15.31 15.65 9.11
C GLN A 413 14.22 14.58 9.17
N CYS A 414 13.45 14.36 8.10
CA CYS A 414 12.47 13.28 8.02
C CYS A 414 13.13 11.89 7.89
N MET A 415 14.37 11.83 7.41
CA MET A 415 15.06 10.59 7.06
C MET A 415 16.04 10.09 8.13
N VAL A 416 16.17 10.78 9.26
CA VAL A 416 17.04 10.36 10.37
C VAL A 416 16.66 8.97 10.89
N ALA A 417 17.67 8.20 11.32
CA ALA A 417 17.50 6.80 11.72
C ALA A 417 16.67 6.69 13.00
N GLU A 418 16.92 7.57 13.95
CA GLU A 418 16.21 7.70 15.22
C GLU A 418 14.80 8.27 14.98
N VAL A 419 13.78 7.42 15.09
CA VAL A 419 12.39 7.76 14.76
C VAL A 419 11.89 8.96 15.59
N ASP A 420 12.26 9.03 16.87
CA ASP A 420 11.86 10.11 17.78
C ASP A 420 12.45 11.49 17.40
N GLN A 421 13.54 11.53 16.63
CA GLN A 421 14.17 12.77 16.17
C GLN A 421 13.57 13.35 14.90
N ARG A 422 12.76 12.58 14.16
CA ARG A 422 12.04 13.09 12.97
C ARG A 422 11.03 14.15 13.39
N PRO A 423 10.65 15.12 12.56
CA PRO A 423 9.56 16.06 12.90
C PRO A 423 8.19 15.37 12.87
N ASP A 424 7.22 15.85 13.64
CA ASP A 424 5.80 15.54 13.41
C ASP A 424 5.19 16.48 12.35
N PHE A 425 3.98 16.18 11.89
CA PHE A 425 3.35 16.94 10.83
C PHE A 425 2.94 18.37 11.22
N ALA A 426 2.71 18.64 12.50
CA ALA A 426 2.48 20.01 12.99
C ALA A 426 3.76 20.85 12.86
N THR A 427 4.91 20.27 13.21
CA THR A 427 6.23 20.87 13.02
C THR A 427 6.54 21.04 11.54
N LEU A 428 6.32 20.02 10.71
CA LEU A 428 6.49 20.09 9.25
C LEU A 428 5.67 21.24 8.64
N SER A 429 4.39 21.35 9.00
CA SER A 429 3.50 22.42 8.52
C SER A 429 4.03 23.80 8.88
N THR A 430 4.53 23.97 10.10
CA THR A 430 5.11 25.23 10.58
C THR A 430 6.40 25.56 9.82
N CYS A 431 7.30 24.59 9.64
CA CYS A 431 8.54 24.77 8.89
C CYS A 431 8.28 25.13 7.42
N LEU A 432 7.34 24.44 6.76
CA LEU A 432 6.99 24.70 5.36
C LEU A 432 6.30 26.05 5.17
N ALA A 433 5.56 26.55 6.16
CA ALA A 433 4.99 27.89 6.11
C ALA A 433 6.07 29.00 6.15
N ALA A 434 7.26 28.71 6.71
CA ALA A 434 8.37 29.66 6.83
C ALA A 434 9.35 29.66 5.63
N ILE A 435 9.21 28.72 4.70
CA ILE A 435 10.00 28.64 3.45
C ILE A 435 9.33 29.44 2.35
#